data_AF-A0A382VFI1-F1
#
_entry.id   AF-A0A382VFI1-F1
#
_cell.length_a   1.000
_cell.length_b   1.000
_cell.length_c   1.000
_cell.angle_alpha   90.00
_cell.angle_beta   90.00
_cell.angle_gamma   90.00
#
_symmetry.space_group_name_H-M   'P 1'
#
loop_
_entity.id
_entity.type
_entity.pdbx_description
1 polymer ?
#
loop_
_entity_poly.entity_id
_entity_poly.type
_entity_poly.pdbx_seq_one_letter_code
_entity_poly.pdbx_strand_id
1 'polypeptide(L)'
;MNKLMTATHWGAYQVSSEDGQVVSLTPFADDPDPSSIGYGMPQALNDPVRIQQPMVRKAWLEKTSKEDSEGRGKGPFVSVSWDRALDLVA
;
A
#
# COMPACT_ATOMS: atom_id res chain seq x y z
N MET A 1 -3.26 -25.66 15.96
CA MET A 1 -3.40 -24.68 14.86
C MET A 1 -2.28 -23.67 15.02
N ASN A 2 -1.43 -23.49 14.01
CA ASN A 2 -0.39 -22.47 14.06
C ASN A 2 -1.04 -21.09 13.97
N LYS A 3 -0.74 -20.22 14.93
CA LYS A 3 -1.14 -18.82 14.91
C LYS A 3 -0.20 -18.06 13.98
N LEU A 4 -0.73 -17.41 12.96
CA LEU A 4 0.03 -16.47 12.13
C LEU A 4 0.27 -15.21 12.95
N MET A 5 1.53 -14.79 13.05
CA MET A 5 1.94 -13.60 13.80
C MET A 5 2.57 -12.59 12.85
N THR A 6 2.38 -11.31 13.13
CA THR A 6 3.05 -10.21 12.44
C THR A 6 3.44 -9.12 13.43
N ALA A 7 4.33 -8.22 13.00
CA ALA A 7 4.73 -7.06 13.76
C ALA A 7 4.79 -5.83 12.87
N THR A 8 4.49 -4.67 13.44
CA THR A 8 4.46 -3.37 12.75
C THR A 8 5.06 -2.30 13.66
N HIS A 9 5.09 -1.05 13.19
CA HIS A 9 5.43 0.09 14.03
C HIS A 9 4.50 0.30 15.24
N TRP A 10 3.30 -0.30 15.24
CA TRP A 10 2.28 -0.11 16.28
C TRP A 10 2.09 -1.32 17.21
N GLY A 11 2.91 -2.37 17.05
CA GLY A 11 2.87 -3.54 17.93
C GLY A 11 2.92 -4.87 17.19
N ALA A 12 2.82 -5.95 17.98
CA ALA A 12 2.72 -7.32 17.52
C ALA A 12 1.26 -7.79 17.55
N TYR A 13 0.86 -8.53 16.51
CA TYR A 13 -0.52 -8.97 16.34
C TYR A 13 -0.59 -10.43 15.89
N GLN A 14 -1.63 -11.12 16.36
CA GLN A 14 -2.08 -12.36 15.75
C GLN A 14 -2.98 -12.03 14.55
N VAL A 15 -2.72 -12.69 13.42
CA VAL A 15 -3.44 -12.49 12.16
C VAL A 15 -4.54 -13.55 12.04
N SER A 16 -5.76 -13.10 11.76
CA SER A 16 -6.86 -13.97 11.31
C SER A 16 -7.07 -13.79 9.82
N SER A 17 -7.19 -14.90 9.09
CA SER A 17 -7.40 -14.90 7.66
C SER A 17 -8.48 -15.89 7.23
N GLU A 18 -9.31 -15.49 6.28
CA GLU A 18 -10.37 -16.30 5.66
C GLU A 18 -10.20 -16.21 4.14
N ASP A 19 -10.27 -17.35 3.43
CA ASP A 19 -10.13 -17.43 1.97
C ASP A 19 -8.92 -16.67 1.39
N GLY A 20 -7.80 -16.70 2.12
CA GLY A 20 -6.56 -16.02 1.73
C GLY A 20 -6.53 -14.51 1.98
N GLN A 21 -7.56 -13.94 2.60
CA GLN A 21 -7.64 -12.53 2.98
C GLN A 21 -7.49 -12.34 4.48
N VAL A 22 -6.76 -11.30 4.90
CA VAL A 22 -6.67 -10.90 6.31
C VAL A 22 -7.97 -10.23 6.72
N VAL A 23 -8.66 -10.77 7.72
CA VAL A 23 -9.96 -10.26 8.19
C VAL A 23 -9.83 -9.48 9.50
N SER A 24 -8.86 -9.82 10.35
CA SER A 24 -8.62 -9.09 11.61
C SER A 24 -7.19 -9.26 12.12
N LEU A 25 -6.76 -8.26 12.90
CA LEU A 25 -5.55 -8.31 13.73
C LEU A 25 -5.96 -8.22 15.19
N THR A 26 -5.60 -9.21 15.99
CA THR A 26 -5.79 -9.19 17.45
C THR A 26 -4.47 -8.93 18.15
N PRO A 27 -4.44 -8.16 19.26
CA PRO A 27 -3.22 -7.90 19.99
C PRO A 27 -2.47 -9.16 20.40
N PHE A 28 -1.14 -9.08 20.43
CA PHE A 28 -0.33 -10.09 21.09
C PHE A 28 -0.69 -10.15 22.59
N ALA A 29 -0.77 -11.36 23.13
CA ALA A 29 -1.35 -11.59 24.47
C ALA A 29 -0.56 -10.89 25.60
N ASP A 30 0.75 -10.74 25.45
CA ASP A 30 1.61 -10.14 26.46
C ASP A 30 1.87 -8.64 26.21
N ASP A 31 1.17 -8.02 25.25
CA ASP A 31 1.23 -6.57 25.04
C ASP A 31 0.36 -5.86 26.09
N PRO A 32 0.94 -5.10 27.03
CA PRO A 32 0.19 -4.47 28.11
C PRO A 32 -0.60 -3.22 27.67
N ASP A 33 -0.30 -2.65 26.49
CA ASP A 33 -0.94 -1.44 25.98
C ASP A 33 -1.01 -1.46 24.44
N PRO A 34 -1.86 -2.33 23.86
CA PRO A 34 -1.87 -2.55 22.43
C PRO A 34 -2.45 -1.35 21.67
N SER A 35 -1.75 -0.91 20.63
CA SER A 35 -2.21 0.20 19.81
C SER A 35 -3.46 -0.16 19.02
N SER A 36 -4.50 0.67 19.12
CA SER A 36 -5.73 0.54 18.35
C SER A 36 -5.56 0.81 16.85
N ILE A 37 -4.44 1.40 16.42
CA ILE A 37 -4.14 1.69 15.02
C ILE A 37 -4.05 0.39 14.20
N GLY A 38 -3.55 -0.69 14.80
CA GLY A 38 -3.44 -2.00 14.14
C GLY A 38 -4.77 -2.54 13.63
N TYR A 39 -5.89 -2.19 14.28
CA TYR A 39 -7.21 -2.72 13.92
C TYR A 39 -7.70 -2.24 12.54
N GLY A 40 -7.19 -1.10 12.05
CA GLY A 40 -7.54 -0.57 10.73
C GLY A 40 -6.72 -1.17 9.57
N MET A 41 -5.66 -1.92 9.85
CA MET A 41 -4.77 -2.45 8.80
C MET A 41 -5.46 -3.40 7.81
N PRO A 42 -6.36 -4.32 8.22
CA PRO A 42 -7.08 -5.18 7.29
C PRO A 42 -7.88 -4.38 6.24
N GLN A 43 -8.55 -3.30 6.65
CA GLN A 43 -9.27 -2.41 5.73
C GLN A 43 -8.30 -1.78 4.71
N ALA A 44 -7.15 -1.28 5.18
CA ALA A 44 -6.18 -0.58 4.33
C ALA A 44 -5.62 -1.45 3.19
N LEU A 45 -5.66 -2.79 3.32
CA LEU A 45 -5.22 -3.70 2.26
C LEU A 45 -6.06 -3.57 0.98
N ASN A 46 -7.37 -3.31 1.13
CA ASN A 46 -8.36 -3.30 0.05
C ASN A 46 -9.18 -2.00 -0.02
N ASP A 47 -8.76 -0.94 0.67
CA ASP A 47 -9.46 0.34 0.68
C ASP A 47 -9.56 0.95 -0.74
N PRO A 48 -10.66 1.65 -1.10
CA PRO A 48 -10.81 2.29 -2.40
C PRO A 48 -9.66 3.20 -2.84
N VAL A 49 -8.87 3.75 -1.91
CA VAL A 49 -7.69 4.58 -2.24
C VAL A 49 -6.37 3.81 -2.36
N ARG A 50 -6.39 2.47 -2.27
CA ARG A 50 -5.20 1.64 -2.46
C ARG A 50 -4.65 1.79 -3.89
N ILE A 51 -3.36 2.10 -4.00
CA ILE A 51 -2.65 2.09 -5.29
C ILE A 51 -2.45 0.64 -5.74
N GLN A 52 -3.06 0.28 -6.88
CA GLN A 52 -3.14 -1.11 -7.36
C GLN A 52 -2.11 -1.46 -8.44
N GLN A 53 -1.53 -0.47 -9.13
CA GLN A 53 -0.60 -0.69 -10.24
C GLN A 53 0.33 0.52 -10.45
N PRO A 54 1.41 0.38 -11.23
CA PRO A 54 2.25 1.51 -11.60
C PRO A 54 1.48 2.58 -12.38
N MET A 55 1.69 3.84 -12.01
CA MET A 55 1.03 5.00 -12.60
C MET A 55 2.07 6.06 -12.94
N VAL A 56 1.93 6.68 -14.10
CA VAL A 56 2.81 7.78 -14.54
C VAL A 56 1.96 9.01 -14.83
N ARG A 57 2.39 10.18 -14.36
CA ARG A 57 1.71 11.45 -14.64
C ARG A 57 1.65 11.67 -16.15
N LYS A 58 0.44 11.82 -16.71
CA LYS A 58 0.21 11.88 -18.17
C LYS A 58 1.11 12.92 -18.86
N ALA A 59 1.12 14.14 -18.32
CA ALA A 59 1.90 15.24 -18.88
C ALA A 59 3.42 14.97 -18.85
N TRP A 60 3.93 14.23 -17.87
CA TRP A 60 5.34 13.85 -17.85
C TRP A 60 5.64 12.80 -18.92
N LEU A 61 4.74 11.84 -19.12
CA LEU A 61 4.90 10.79 -20.12
C LEU A 61 4.90 11.35 -21.56
N GLU A 62 4.06 12.35 -21.83
CA GLU A 62 3.89 12.97 -23.16
C GLU A 62 4.96 14.01 -23.52
N LYS A 63 5.59 14.67 -22.52
CA LYS A 63 6.61 15.71 -22.78
C LYS A 63 7.92 15.12 -23.29
N THR A 64 8.58 15.85 -24.19
CA THR A 64 9.94 15.54 -24.68
C THR A 64 11.00 15.84 -23.62
N SER A 65 10.85 16.95 -22.88
CA SER A 65 11.69 17.26 -21.71
C SER A 65 11.05 16.73 -20.43
N LYS A 66 11.78 15.89 -19.70
CA LYS A 66 11.32 15.25 -18.45
C LYS A 66 11.63 16.06 -17.19
N GLU A 67 12.32 17.19 -17.32
CA GLU A 67 12.76 18.05 -16.22
C GLU A 67 11.65 18.96 -15.69
N ASP A 68 10.55 19.11 -16.44
CA ASP A 68 9.48 20.03 -16.10
C ASP A 68 8.62 19.53 -14.92
N SER A 69 8.67 20.31 -13.83
CA SER A 69 7.92 20.07 -12.60
C SER A 69 6.52 20.69 -12.61
N GLU A 70 6.19 21.51 -13.61
CA GLU A 70 4.90 22.16 -13.73
C GLU A 70 3.77 21.12 -13.81
N GLY A 71 2.71 21.33 -13.01
CA GLY A 71 1.54 20.46 -12.97
C GLY A 71 1.67 19.22 -12.07
N ARG A 72 2.69 19.12 -11.21
CA ARG A 72 2.70 18.13 -10.12
C ARG A 72 1.49 18.35 -9.18
N GLY A 73 0.90 17.25 -8.70
CA GLY A 73 -0.32 17.29 -7.86
C GLY A 73 -1.62 17.61 -8.62
N LYS A 74 -1.57 17.77 -9.94
CA LYS A 74 -2.73 18.06 -10.79
C LYS A 74 -2.78 17.11 -11.99
N GLY A 75 -3.97 16.99 -12.58
CA GLY A 75 -4.19 16.25 -13.81
C GLY A 75 -4.16 14.72 -13.64
N PRO A 76 -4.35 13.99 -14.74
CA PRO A 76 -4.52 12.54 -14.70
C PRO A 76 -3.18 11.79 -14.62
N PHE A 77 -3.26 10.59 -14.08
CA PHE A 77 -2.23 9.56 -14.22
C PHE A 77 -2.66 8.52 -15.25
N VAL A 78 -1.69 7.91 -15.91
CA VAL A 78 -1.88 6.82 -16.88
C VAL A 78 -1.27 5.56 -16.27
N SER A 79 -2.02 4.45 -16.29
CA SER A 79 -1.50 3.15 -15.89
C SER A 79 -0.48 2.63 -16.89
N VAL A 80 0.58 1.98 -16.39
CA VAL A 80 1.61 1.34 -17.20
C VAL A 80 1.96 -0.03 -16.62
N SER A 81 2.58 -0.89 -17.42
CA SER A 81 3.13 -2.15 -16.92
C SER A 81 4.32 -1.90 -15.98
N TRP A 82 4.64 -2.89 -15.15
CA TRP A 82 5.85 -2.87 -14.32
C TRP A 82 7.13 -2.72 -15.15
N ASP A 83 7.27 -3.48 -16.24
CA ASP A 83 8.44 -3.38 -17.14
C ASP A 83 8.61 -1.94 -17.64
N ARG A 84 7.52 -1.31 -18.10
CA ARG A 84 7.57 0.07 -18.58
C ARG A 84 7.89 1.06 -17.47
N ALA A 85 7.36 0.87 -16.27
CA ALA A 85 7.65 1.75 -15.14
C ALA A 85 9.13 1.67 -14.72
N LEU A 86 9.69 0.45 -14.71
CA LEU A 86 11.10 0.21 -14.38
C LEU A 86 12.03 0.84 -15.43
N ASP A 87 11.73 0.66 -16.72
CA ASP A 87 12.49 1.30 -17.81
C ASP A 87 12.49 2.83 -17.74
N LEU A 88 11.43 3.44 -17.22
CA LEU A 88 11.32 4.89 -17.08
C LEU A 88 12.13 5.45 -15.90
N VAL A 89 12.47 4.62 -14.92
CA VAL A 89 13.17 5.02 -13.69
C VAL A 89 14.68 4.77 -13.75
N ALA A 90 15.12 3.76 -14.51
CA ALA A 90 16.53 3.37 -14.67
C ALA A 90 17.39 4.48 -15.30
#